data_AF-A0A9X5AN49-F1
#
_entry.id   AF-A0A9X5AN49-F1
#
_cell.length_a   1.000
_cell.length_b   1.000
_cell.length_c   1.000
_cell.angle_alpha   90.00
_cell.angle_beta   90.00
_cell.angle_gamma   90.00
#
_symmetry.space_group_name_H-M   'P 1'
#
loop_
_entity.id
_entity.type
_entity.pdbx_description
1 polymer ?
#
loop_
_entity_poly.entity_id
_entity_poly.type
_entity_poly.pdbx_seq_one_letter_code
_entity_poly.pdbx_strand_id
1 'polypeptide(L)'
;MINKIIHCELAYSRCFSKEIKTVHGIRFTDSELLDMYDHNYTYLPKISTNIITQEVLDCFKTQDFCKLVSYEPPIDSIPNGEISLMGVYQFDWTEVLNLKDRDDLVIEVLKQIDTVADLIACDLAHDEQTLGYDFCVRRATRRKNVYLSNDGVDCYIAYYKGHPIGKCDLFIHDEIAKIEDFGVNPCCQHQGFGTAILKSMIETAIQQNCQLIYLVTDEEDTAKDMYQKLGFHKIAQRTDYFFKRP
;
A
#
# COMPACT_ATOMS: atom_id res chain seq x y z
N MET A 1 -7.55 16.87 -8.31
CA MET A 1 -6.41 16.15 -7.69
C MET A 1 -6.90 14.84 -7.07
N ILE A 2 -7.78 14.85 -6.06
CA ILE A 2 -8.24 13.63 -5.38
C ILE A 2 -8.83 12.56 -6.30
N ASN A 3 -9.63 12.93 -7.31
CA ASN A 3 -10.17 11.95 -8.27
C ASN A 3 -9.06 11.18 -9.00
N LYS A 4 -7.96 11.85 -9.35
CA LYS A 4 -6.82 11.20 -10.02
C LYS A 4 -6.16 10.15 -9.09
N ILE A 5 -6.03 10.46 -7.80
CA ILE A 5 -5.53 9.52 -6.78
C ILE A 5 -6.48 8.33 -6.64
N ILE A 6 -7.80 8.58 -6.54
CA ILE A 6 -8.80 7.51 -6.49
C ILE A 6 -8.69 6.59 -7.72
N HIS A 7 -8.54 7.16 -8.92
CA HIS A 7 -8.34 6.36 -10.13
C HIS A 7 -7.06 5.50 -10.06
N CYS A 8 -5.95 6.05 -9.56
CA CYS A 8 -4.70 5.32 -9.34
C CYS A 8 -4.87 4.20 -8.30
N GLU A 9 -5.51 4.46 -7.15
CA GLU A 9 -5.78 3.45 -6.11
C GLU A 9 -6.64 2.29 -6.65
N LEU A 10 -7.69 2.59 -7.41
CA LEU A 10 -8.54 1.57 -8.03
C LEU A 10 -7.78 0.77 -9.09
N ALA A 11 -6.91 1.42 -9.88
CA ALA A 11 -6.05 0.73 -10.84
C ALA A 11 -5.06 -0.20 -10.14
N TYR A 12 -4.42 0.27 -9.06
CA TYR A 12 -3.54 -0.53 -8.20
C TYR A 12 -4.26 -1.76 -7.64
N SER A 13 -5.49 -1.60 -7.11
CA SER A 13 -6.25 -2.74 -6.58
C SER A 13 -6.63 -3.78 -7.63
N ARG A 14 -6.83 -3.38 -8.90
CA ARG A 14 -7.08 -4.31 -10.01
C ARG A 14 -5.89 -5.20 -10.33
N CYS A 15 -4.68 -4.79 -10.00
CA CYS A 15 -3.49 -5.63 -10.19
C CYS A 15 -3.56 -6.90 -9.32
N PHE A 16 -4.17 -6.83 -8.14
CA PHE A 16 -4.24 -7.94 -7.19
C PHE A 16 -5.61 -8.62 -7.13
N SER A 17 -6.67 -7.88 -7.43
CA SER A 17 -8.02 -8.23 -7.02
C SER A 17 -9.01 -8.16 -8.18
N LYS A 18 -9.99 -9.05 -8.18
CA LYS A 18 -11.13 -8.98 -9.08
C LYS A 18 -12.07 -7.85 -8.67
N GLU A 19 -12.46 -7.03 -9.64
CA GLU A 19 -13.46 -5.97 -9.47
C GLU A 19 -14.90 -6.51 -9.63
N ILE A 20 -15.78 -6.13 -8.71
CA ILE A 20 -17.22 -6.44 -8.72
C ILE A 20 -18.00 -5.16 -8.41
N LYS A 21 -18.92 -4.75 -9.29
CA LYS A 21 -19.82 -3.62 -9.00
C LYS A 21 -20.82 -4.00 -7.92
N THR A 22 -20.96 -3.16 -6.90
CA THR A 22 -22.02 -3.28 -5.89
C THR A 22 -23.12 -2.25 -6.15
N VAL A 23 -24.14 -2.22 -5.30
CA VAL A 23 -25.20 -1.20 -5.37
C VAL A 23 -24.63 0.19 -5.13
N HIS A 24 -23.67 0.32 -4.20
CA HIS A 24 -23.17 1.62 -3.73
C HIS A 24 -21.74 1.92 -4.15
N GLY A 25 -21.00 0.97 -4.73
CA GLY A 25 -19.60 1.18 -5.08
C GLY A 25 -18.98 0.00 -5.83
N ILE A 26 -17.72 -0.27 -5.50
CA ILE A 26 -16.87 -1.25 -6.17
C ILE A 26 -16.22 -2.15 -5.12
N ARG A 27 -16.42 -3.45 -5.22
CA ARG A 27 -15.81 -4.45 -4.36
C ARG A 27 -14.63 -5.12 -5.06
N PHE A 28 -13.52 -5.18 -4.35
CA PHE A 28 -12.33 -5.92 -4.74
C PHE A 28 -12.26 -7.22 -3.95
N THR A 29 -11.91 -8.32 -4.63
CA THR A 29 -11.75 -9.63 -3.99
C THR A 29 -10.52 -10.33 -4.54
N ASP A 30 -9.69 -10.88 -3.65
CA ASP A 30 -8.60 -11.78 -4.00
C ASP A 30 -8.91 -13.18 -3.47
N SER A 31 -9.40 -14.06 -4.36
CA SER A 31 -9.78 -15.43 -4.01
C SER A 31 -8.59 -16.32 -3.66
N GLU A 32 -7.36 -15.91 -4.00
CA GLU A 32 -6.14 -16.65 -3.66
C GLU A 32 -5.61 -16.26 -2.28
N LEU A 33 -6.06 -15.12 -1.72
CA LEU A 33 -5.63 -14.63 -0.41
C LEU A 33 -6.76 -13.86 0.29
N LEU A 34 -7.78 -14.59 0.74
CA LEU A 34 -9.03 -14.04 1.30
C LEU A 34 -8.83 -13.26 2.61
N ASP A 35 -7.82 -13.61 3.40
CA ASP A 35 -7.49 -12.98 4.70
C ASP A 35 -6.63 -11.72 4.55
N MET A 36 -6.33 -11.29 3.33
CA MET A 36 -5.65 -10.03 3.08
C MET A 36 -6.65 -8.89 2.85
N TYR A 37 -6.90 -8.11 3.90
CA TYR A 37 -7.94 -7.06 3.91
C TYR A 37 -7.73 -5.99 2.83
N ASP A 38 -6.48 -5.61 2.52
CA ASP A 38 -6.19 -4.60 1.50
C ASP A 38 -6.42 -5.08 0.06
N HIS A 39 -6.58 -6.39 -0.16
CA HIS A 39 -7.02 -6.95 -1.44
C HIS A 39 -8.53 -7.27 -1.45
N ASN A 40 -9.17 -7.18 -0.30
CA ASN A 40 -10.56 -7.60 -0.08
C ASN A 40 -11.33 -6.49 0.62
N TYR A 41 -11.76 -5.48 -0.14
CA TYR A 41 -12.46 -4.32 0.41
C TYR A 41 -13.50 -3.78 -0.59
N THR A 42 -14.39 -2.92 -0.11
CA THR A 42 -15.34 -2.18 -0.96
C THR A 42 -15.03 -0.69 -0.94
N TYR A 43 -14.70 -0.12 -2.09
CA TYR A 43 -14.64 1.32 -2.28
C TYR A 43 -16.05 1.89 -2.40
N LEU A 44 -16.36 2.90 -1.60
CA LEU A 44 -17.63 3.62 -1.60
C LEU A 44 -17.40 5.09 -1.98
N PRO A 45 -17.87 5.56 -3.15
CA PRO A 45 -17.78 6.97 -3.55
C PRO A 45 -18.72 7.89 -2.77
N LYS A 46 -19.69 7.32 -2.05
CA LYS A 46 -20.58 8.04 -1.13
C LYS A 46 -20.78 7.19 0.10
N ILE A 47 -20.91 7.84 1.25
CA ILE A 47 -21.08 7.13 2.50
C ILE A 47 -22.23 7.67 3.35
N SER A 48 -22.92 6.76 4.01
CA SER A 48 -23.93 7.03 5.03
C SER A 48 -24.07 5.77 5.89
N THR A 49 -24.64 5.90 7.09
CA THR A 49 -24.88 4.75 7.97
C THR A 49 -25.70 3.64 7.29
N ASN A 50 -26.67 4.02 6.46
CA ASN A 50 -27.50 3.06 5.71
C ASN A 50 -26.69 2.31 4.64
N ILE A 51 -25.83 3.02 3.89
CA ILE A 51 -24.95 2.41 2.88
C ILE A 51 -23.99 1.43 3.56
N ILE A 52 -23.33 1.85 4.64
CA ILE A 52 -22.41 1.00 5.42
C ILE A 52 -23.14 -0.26 5.91
N THR A 53 -24.30 -0.09 6.54
CA THR A 53 -25.06 -1.22 7.10
C THR A 53 -25.42 -2.23 6.02
N GLN A 54 -25.89 -1.75 4.87
CA GLN A 54 -26.24 -2.63 3.75
C GLN A 54 -25.01 -3.37 3.20
N GLU A 55 -23.91 -2.66 2.97
CA GLU A 55 -22.70 -3.26 2.41
C GLU A 55 -22.04 -4.26 3.37
N VAL A 56 -22.06 -3.98 4.68
CA VAL A 56 -21.61 -4.95 5.71
C VAL A 56 -22.45 -6.22 5.69
N LEU A 57 -23.78 -6.10 5.64
CA LEU A 57 -24.68 -7.26 5.53
C LEU A 57 -24.42 -8.06 4.25
N ASP A 58 -24.13 -7.39 3.14
CA ASP A 58 -23.82 -8.04 1.87
C ASP A 58 -22.44 -8.71 1.86
N CYS A 59 -21.41 -8.09 2.44
CA CYS A 59 -20.08 -8.71 2.63
C CYS A 59 -20.16 -9.97 3.50
N PHE A 60 -20.92 -9.91 4.59
CA PHE A 60 -21.12 -11.04 5.51
C PHE A 60 -21.91 -12.22 4.93
N LYS A 61 -22.37 -12.16 3.68
CA LYS A 61 -22.87 -13.35 2.97
C LYS A 61 -21.74 -14.24 2.46
N THR A 62 -20.55 -13.68 2.26
CA THR A 62 -19.43 -14.37 1.58
C THR A 62 -18.10 -14.33 2.34
N GLN A 63 -17.95 -13.42 3.31
CA GLN A 63 -16.71 -13.22 4.07
C GLN A 63 -17.00 -12.98 5.55
N ASP A 64 -16.06 -13.32 6.43
CA ASP A 64 -16.18 -13.14 7.88
C ASP A 64 -15.71 -11.75 8.36
N PHE A 65 -15.34 -10.88 7.42
CA PHE A 65 -15.04 -9.47 7.67
C PHE A 65 -15.61 -8.61 6.54
N CYS A 66 -15.63 -7.30 6.76
CA CYS A 66 -15.97 -6.29 5.77
C CYS A 66 -15.03 -5.10 5.96
N LYS A 67 -14.18 -4.83 4.97
CA LYS A 67 -13.42 -3.57 4.87
C LYS A 67 -14.10 -2.65 3.87
N LEU A 68 -14.42 -1.43 4.29
CA LEU A 68 -14.95 -0.37 3.43
C LEU A 68 -13.95 0.78 3.38
N VAL A 69 -13.82 1.40 2.21
CA VAL A 69 -12.88 2.51 1.99
C VAL A 69 -13.63 3.66 1.34
N SER A 70 -13.47 4.87 1.88
CA SER A 70 -14.11 6.08 1.34
C SER A 70 -13.17 7.29 1.45
N TYR A 71 -13.35 8.24 0.54
CA TYR A 71 -12.70 9.56 0.59
C TYR A 71 -13.66 10.68 1.03
N GLU A 72 -14.91 10.32 1.35
CA GLU A 72 -15.86 11.24 1.97
C GLU A 72 -15.48 11.51 3.43
N PRO A 73 -15.95 12.63 4.02
CA PRO A 73 -15.81 12.88 5.44
C PRO A 73 -16.25 11.67 6.29
N PRO A 74 -15.50 11.35 7.36
CA PRO A 74 -15.82 10.20 8.20
C PRO A 74 -17.19 10.36 8.87
N ILE A 75 -17.77 9.24 9.27
CA ILE A 75 -18.99 9.21 10.08
C ILE A 75 -18.53 8.98 11.51
N ASP A 76 -18.87 9.88 12.42
CA ASP A 76 -18.32 9.95 13.78
C ASP A 76 -18.52 8.68 14.62
N SER A 77 -19.53 7.87 14.29
CA SER A 77 -19.81 6.64 15.00
C SER A 77 -20.40 5.57 14.09
N ILE A 78 -19.79 4.39 14.15
CA ILE A 78 -20.31 3.16 13.55
C ILE A 78 -20.41 2.07 14.63
N PRO A 79 -21.60 1.48 14.87
CA PRO A 79 -21.71 0.36 15.79
C PRO A 79 -20.93 -0.85 15.27
N ASN A 80 -20.19 -1.52 16.16
CA ASN A 80 -19.49 -2.79 15.89
C ASN A 80 -18.46 -2.73 14.75
N GLY A 81 -17.81 -1.59 14.54
CA GLY A 81 -16.66 -1.51 13.63
C GLY A 81 -15.62 -0.50 14.08
N GLU A 82 -14.47 -0.61 13.45
CA GLU A 82 -13.27 0.19 13.68
C GLU A 82 -13.13 1.20 12.55
N ILE A 83 -12.66 2.41 12.89
CA ILE A 83 -12.37 3.46 11.91
C ILE A 83 -10.87 3.76 11.98
N SER A 84 -10.20 3.71 10.83
CA SER A 84 -8.83 4.18 10.66
C SER A 84 -8.81 5.35 9.69
N LEU A 85 -8.08 6.41 10.05
CA LEU A 85 -7.86 7.56 9.19
C LEU A 85 -6.53 7.39 8.47
N MET A 86 -6.58 7.37 7.15
CA MET A 86 -5.43 7.14 6.29
C MET A 86 -5.06 8.44 5.59
N GLY A 87 -3.91 9.00 5.91
CA GLY A 87 -3.41 10.21 5.25
C GLY A 87 -2.88 9.91 3.87
N VAL A 88 -3.23 10.76 2.90
CA VAL A 88 -2.62 10.73 1.56
C VAL A 88 -1.57 11.82 1.51
N TYR A 89 -0.32 11.41 1.30
CA TYR A 89 0.86 12.26 1.40
C TYR A 89 1.53 12.38 0.03
N GLN A 90 1.64 13.60 -0.49
CA GLN A 90 2.31 13.91 -1.75
C GLN A 90 3.74 14.37 -1.51
N PHE A 91 4.68 13.91 -2.34
CA PHE A 91 6.06 14.39 -2.31
C PHE A 91 6.20 15.79 -2.91
N ASP A 92 6.98 16.66 -2.26
CA ASP A 92 7.44 17.93 -2.81
C ASP A 92 8.74 17.74 -3.62
N TRP A 93 8.65 17.92 -4.93
CA TRP A 93 9.80 17.76 -5.85
C TRP A 93 11.01 18.61 -5.48
N THR A 94 10.81 19.75 -4.79
CA THR A 94 11.91 20.62 -4.38
C THR A 94 12.78 20.00 -3.29
N GLU A 95 12.27 18.97 -2.59
CA GLU A 95 12.97 18.26 -1.52
C GLU A 95 13.86 17.12 -2.04
N VAL A 96 13.80 16.77 -3.33
CA VAL A 96 14.55 15.61 -3.89
C VAL A 96 16.06 15.71 -3.65
N LEU A 97 16.62 16.92 -3.74
CA LEU A 97 18.05 17.16 -3.55
C LEU A 97 18.46 17.10 -2.07
N ASN A 98 17.51 17.18 -1.14
CA ASN A 98 17.76 17.08 0.29
C ASN A 98 17.79 15.61 0.78
N LEU A 99 17.30 14.68 -0.04
CA LEU A 99 17.31 13.26 0.26
C LEU A 99 18.72 12.67 0.13
N LYS A 100 19.16 11.95 1.16
CA LYS A 100 20.49 11.34 1.23
C LYS A 100 20.54 10.02 0.47
N ASP A 101 21.57 9.89 -0.36
CA ASP A 101 21.96 8.63 -1.01
C ASP A 101 22.75 7.72 -0.09
N ARG A 102 22.92 6.49 -0.55
CA ARG A 102 23.83 5.50 0.01
C ARG A 102 24.51 4.71 -1.11
N ASP A 103 25.81 4.91 -1.30
CA ASP A 103 26.60 4.19 -2.31
C ASP A 103 26.77 2.69 -2.02
N ASP A 104 26.50 2.28 -0.77
CA ASP A 104 26.60 0.90 -0.30
C ASP A 104 25.26 0.13 -0.37
N LEU A 105 24.22 0.75 -0.91
CA LEU A 105 22.91 0.16 -1.11
C LEU A 105 22.70 -0.14 -2.60
N VAL A 106 22.32 -1.39 -2.91
CA VAL A 106 21.90 -1.78 -4.25
C VAL A 106 20.39 -1.98 -4.24
N ILE A 107 19.68 -1.42 -5.21
CA ILE A 107 18.22 -1.57 -5.31
C ILE A 107 17.91 -2.17 -6.67
N GLU A 108 17.20 -3.29 -6.68
CA GLU A 108 16.87 -4.03 -7.89
C GLU A 108 15.36 -4.27 -7.99
N VAL A 109 14.82 -4.12 -9.19
CA VAL A 109 13.43 -4.50 -9.49
C VAL A 109 13.35 -6.03 -9.54
N LEU A 110 12.35 -6.59 -8.86
CA LEU A 110 12.01 -8.00 -8.91
C LEU A 110 11.53 -8.36 -10.32
N LYS A 111 12.42 -8.96 -11.13
CA LYS A 111 12.13 -9.35 -12.53
C LYS A 111 12.12 -10.85 -12.77
N GLN A 112 12.59 -11.64 -11.82
CA GLN A 112 12.76 -13.09 -11.99
C GLN A 112 12.27 -13.84 -10.75
N ILE A 113 11.96 -15.13 -10.94
CA ILE A 113 11.39 -15.97 -9.88
C ILE A 113 12.39 -16.28 -8.76
N ASP A 114 13.68 -16.15 -9.01
CA ASP A 114 14.74 -16.52 -8.05
C ASP A 114 14.84 -15.52 -6.88
N THR A 115 14.37 -14.28 -7.06
CA THR A 115 14.38 -13.23 -6.02
C THR A 115 13.16 -13.28 -5.09
N VAL A 116 12.33 -14.31 -5.21
CA VAL A 116 11.13 -14.49 -4.36
C VAL A 116 11.52 -14.86 -2.93
N ALA A 117 12.64 -15.59 -2.77
CA ALA A 117 13.19 -15.86 -1.46
C ALA A 117 13.56 -14.56 -0.72
N ASP A 118 14.09 -13.57 -1.45
CA ASP A 118 14.44 -12.26 -0.89
C ASP A 118 13.21 -11.44 -0.54
N LEU A 119 12.17 -11.46 -1.39
CA LEU A 119 10.87 -10.87 -1.06
C LEU A 119 10.28 -11.48 0.23
N ILE A 120 10.27 -12.81 0.34
CA ILE A 120 9.79 -13.53 1.53
C ILE A 120 10.64 -13.14 2.75
N ALA A 121 11.96 -13.04 2.60
CA ALA A 121 12.85 -12.66 3.69
C ALA A 121 12.56 -11.23 4.19
N CYS A 122 12.31 -10.28 3.27
CA CYS A 122 11.88 -8.93 3.63
C CYS A 122 10.53 -8.93 4.35
N ASP A 123 9.56 -9.69 3.86
CA ASP A 123 8.24 -9.83 4.50
C ASP A 123 8.34 -10.38 5.91
N LEU A 124 9.06 -11.49 6.09
CA LEU A 124 9.22 -12.13 7.39
C LEU A 124 9.96 -11.22 8.38
N ALA A 125 11.02 -10.53 7.92
CA ALA A 125 11.78 -9.63 8.78
C ALA A 125 10.93 -8.48 9.33
N HIS A 126 9.92 -8.02 8.60
CA HIS A 126 9.07 -6.90 9.00
C HIS A 126 7.80 -7.33 9.74
N ASP A 127 7.11 -8.35 9.22
CA ASP A 127 5.70 -8.63 9.58
C ASP A 127 5.48 -9.99 10.27
N GLU A 128 6.49 -10.86 10.37
CA GLU A 128 6.26 -12.21 10.94
C GLU A 128 5.73 -12.14 12.37
N GLN A 129 6.24 -11.20 13.19
CA GLN A 129 5.82 -11.07 14.59
C GLN A 129 4.35 -10.66 14.74
N THR A 130 3.81 -9.92 13.78
CA THR A 130 2.46 -9.35 13.83
C THR A 130 1.45 -10.19 13.03
N LEU A 131 1.84 -10.68 11.86
CA LEU A 131 0.96 -11.37 10.91
C LEU A 131 1.17 -12.89 10.88
N GLY A 132 2.31 -13.37 11.36
CA GLY A 132 2.67 -14.79 11.37
C GLY A 132 3.32 -15.27 10.06
N TYR A 133 4.17 -16.29 10.20
CA TYR A 133 4.96 -16.85 9.11
C TYR A 133 4.12 -17.29 7.91
N ASP A 134 3.06 -18.07 8.15
CA ASP A 134 2.21 -18.63 7.08
C ASP A 134 1.59 -17.53 6.21
N PHE A 135 1.04 -16.49 6.83
CA PHE A 135 0.43 -15.38 6.10
C PHE A 135 1.48 -14.63 5.27
N CYS A 136 2.65 -14.33 5.84
CA CYS A 136 3.73 -13.64 5.13
C CYS A 136 4.17 -14.40 3.88
N VAL A 137 4.36 -15.72 3.99
CA VAL A 137 4.76 -16.57 2.84
C VAL A 137 3.66 -16.60 1.78
N ARG A 138 2.40 -16.75 2.17
CA ARG A 138 1.26 -16.73 1.22
C ARG A 138 1.13 -15.37 0.52
N ARG A 139 1.27 -14.27 1.27
CA ARG A 139 1.25 -12.89 0.75
C ARG A 139 2.34 -12.66 -0.29
N ALA A 140 3.60 -12.96 0.04
CA ALA A 140 4.71 -12.84 -0.89
C ALA A 140 4.51 -13.70 -2.14
N THR A 141 4.06 -14.95 -1.97
CA THR A 141 3.81 -15.88 -3.07
C THR A 141 2.71 -15.37 -4.00
N ARG A 142 1.63 -14.82 -3.44
CA ARG A 142 0.53 -14.23 -4.20
C ARG A 142 0.96 -12.99 -4.97
N ARG A 143 1.61 -12.04 -4.27
CA ARG A 143 2.02 -10.75 -4.85
C ARG A 143 3.11 -10.89 -5.93
N LYS A 144 3.99 -11.89 -5.82
CA LYS A 144 4.98 -12.21 -6.87
C LYS A 144 4.38 -12.27 -8.27
N ASN A 145 3.21 -12.89 -8.42
CA ASN A 145 2.60 -13.06 -9.74
C ASN A 145 2.25 -11.70 -10.38
N VAL A 146 1.90 -10.71 -9.56
CA VAL A 146 1.67 -9.33 -9.98
C VAL A 146 3.00 -8.66 -10.31
N TYR A 147 4.01 -8.82 -9.45
CA TYR A 147 5.33 -8.23 -9.64
C TYR A 147 6.06 -8.72 -10.89
N LEU A 148 5.84 -9.97 -11.28
CA LEU A 148 6.43 -10.56 -12.49
C LEU A 148 5.59 -10.32 -13.76
N SER A 149 4.45 -9.63 -13.65
CA SER A 149 3.59 -9.32 -14.80
C SER A 149 3.99 -8.00 -15.45
N ASN A 150 3.86 -7.89 -16.78
CA ASN A 150 4.29 -6.70 -17.53
C ASN A 150 3.49 -5.43 -17.19
N ASP A 151 2.24 -5.58 -16.76
CA ASP A 151 1.30 -4.49 -16.44
C ASP A 151 0.99 -4.43 -14.92
N GLY A 152 1.88 -5.03 -14.12
CA GLY A 152 1.70 -5.18 -12.68
C GLY A 152 2.22 -4.00 -11.87
N VAL A 153 2.81 -4.32 -10.73
CA VAL A 153 3.43 -3.38 -9.80
C VAL A 153 4.92 -3.70 -9.77
N ASP A 154 5.79 -2.70 -9.87
CA ASP A 154 7.22 -2.95 -9.73
C ASP A 154 7.56 -3.05 -8.23
N CYS A 155 8.01 -4.23 -7.79
CA CYS A 155 8.54 -4.43 -6.45
C CYS A 155 10.07 -4.28 -6.49
N TYR A 156 10.61 -3.38 -5.68
CA TYR A 156 12.04 -3.13 -5.57
C TYR A 156 12.57 -3.76 -4.28
N ILE A 157 13.64 -4.54 -4.37
CA ILE A 157 14.34 -5.12 -3.22
C ILE A 157 15.66 -4.38 -3.02
N ALA A 158 15.92 -3.98 -1.78
CA ALA A 158 17.11 -3.27 -1.37
C ALA A 158 18.11 -4.23 -0.71
N TYR A 159 19.37 -4.20 -1.15
CA TYR A 159 20.44 -5.07 -0.69
C TYR A 159 21.58 -4.27 -0.05
N TYR A 160 21.96 -4.66 1.16
CA TYR A 160 23.14 -4.15 1.84
C TYR A 160 24.13 -5.30 2.05
N LYS A 161 25.35 -5.15 1.51
CA LYS A 161 26.39 -6.20 1.54
C LYS A 161 25.91 -7.57 1.00
N GLY A 162 25.05 -7.54 -0.02
CA GLY A 162 24.51 -8.75 -0.66
C GLY A 162 23.35 -9.42 0.08
N HIS A 163 22.83 -8.82 1.16
CA HIS A 163 21.67 -9.32 1.88
C HIS A 163 20.44 -8.42 1.66
N PRO A 164 19.24 -8.98 1.46
CA PRO A 164 18.02 -8.19 1.37
C PRO A 164 17.70 -7.56 2.72
N ILE A 165 17.53 -6.23 2.74
CA ILE A 165 17.30 -5.44 3.96
C ILE A 165 16.03 -4.61 3.90
N GLY A 166 15.32 -4.62 2.78
CA GLY A 166 14.09 -3.86 2.64
C GLY A 166 13.48 -4.01 1.27
N LYS A 167 12.26 -3.50 1.14
CA LYS A 167 11.52 -3.49 -0.11
C LYS A 167 10.65 -2.26 -0.23
N CYS A 168 10.19 -2.00 -1.45
CA CYS A 168 9.25 -0.92 -1.74
C CYS A 168 8.55 -1.21 -3.06
N ASP A 169 7.24 -1.02 -3.11
CA ASP A 169 6.47 -1.09 -4.35
C ASP A 169 6.34 0.31 -4.97
N LEU A 170 6.52 0.38 -6.28
CA LEU A 170 6.23 1.56 -7.09
C LEU A 170 5.21 1.19 -8.17
N PHE A 171 4.04 1.79 -8.11
CA PHE A 171 3.00 1.62 -9.11
C PHE A 171 2.78 2.95 -9.85
N ILE A 172 2.84 2.93 -11.18
CA ILE A 172 2.64 4.12 -12.01
C ILE A 172 1.39 3.93 -12.88
N HIS A 173 0.45 4.86 -12.76
CA HIS A 173 -0.77 4.88 -13.58
C HIS A 173 -1.14 6.33 -13.93
N ASP A 174 -1.37 6.61 -15.21
CA ASP A 174 -1.74 7.95 -15.71
C ASP A 174 -0.84 9.08 -15.18
N GLU A 175 0.48 8.90 -15.27
CA GLU A 175 1.51 9.85 -14.79
C GLU A 175 1.49 10.07 -13.26
N ILE A 176 0.92 9.13 -12.50
CA ILE A 176 0.87 9.18 -11.03
C ILE A 176 1.59 7.97 -10.46
N ALA A 177 2.59 8.24 -9.64
CA ALA A 177 3.33 7.24 -8.88
C ALA A 177 2.75 7.07 -7.48
N LYS A 178 2.41 5.83 -7.14
CA LYS A 178 2.08 5.37 -5.80
C LYS A 178 3.27 4.59 -5.25
N ILE A 179 3.78 5.03 -4.10
CA ILE A 179 4.71 4.27 -3.27
C ILE A 179 3.88 3.48 -2.25
N GLU A 180 4.11 2.18 -2.16
CA GLU A 180 3.36 1.26 -1.30
C GLU A 180 4.28 0.15 -0.76
N ASP A 181 3.82 -0.60 0.23
CA ASP A 181 4.50 -1.81 0.75
C ASP A 181 5.97 -1.57 1.15
N PHE A 182 6.26 -0.35 1.61
CA PHE A 182 7.60 0.07 2.02
C PHE A 182 7.96 -0.53 3.38
N GLY A 183 9.11 -1.20 3.43
CA GLY A 183 9.62 -1.79 4.66
C GLY A 183 11.13 -1.88 4.68
N VAL A 184 11.72 -1.66 5.86
CA VAL A 184 13.14 -1.91 6.14
C VAL A 184 13.25 -2.87 7.30
N ASN A 185 14.11 -3.87 7.16
CA ASN A 185 14.46 -4.83 8.19
C ASN A 185 14.71 -4.08 9.51
N PRO A 186 14.05 -4.44 10.63
CA PRO A 186 14.20 -3.76 11.92
C PRO A 186 15.65 -3.53 12.37
N CYS A 187 16.55 -4.48 12.10
CA CYS A 187 17.97 -4.36 12.45
C CYS A 187 18.74 -3.33 11.58
N CYS A 188 18.16 -2.87 10.49
CA CYS A 188 18.71 -1.88 9.56
C CYS A 188 17.98 -0.52 9.65
N GLN A 189 17.01 -0.36 10.55
CA GLN A 189 16.29 0.91 10.71
C GLN A 189 17.19 2.02 11.31
N HIS A 190 16.76 3.27 11.13
CA HIS A 190 17.43 4.47 11.64
C HIS A 190 18.88 4.70 11.16
N GLN A 191 19.28 4.03 10.09
CA GLN A 191 20.63 4.13 9.48
C GLN A 191 20.61 4.82 8.10
N GLY A 192 19.48 5.41 7.70
CA GLY A 192 19.32 6.10 6.41
C GLY A 192 18.97 5.18 5.23
N PHE A 193 18.84 3.87 5.43
CA PHE A 193 18.43 2.94 4.37
C PHE A 193 17.02 3.25 3.84
N GLY A 194 16.06 3.51 4.73
CA GLY A 194 14.69 3.87 4.32
C GLY A 194 14.64 5.13 3.46
N THR A 195 15.41 6.16 3.82
CA THR A 195 15.53 7.39 3.03
C THR A 195 16.09 7.11 1.63
N ALA A 196 17.15 6.31 1.52
CA ALA A 196 17.75 5.96 0.23
C ALA A 196 16.80 5.13 -0.66
N ILE A 197 16.04 4.20 -0.07
CA ILE A 197 15.02 3.42 -0.80
C ILE A 197 13.92 4.32 -1.35
N LEU A 198 13.34 5.18 -0.50
CA LEU A 198 12.28 6.10 -0.92
C LEU A 198 12.78 7.09 -1.98
N LYS A 199 14.01 7.60 -1.84
CA LYS A 199 14.63 8.46 -2.84
C LYS A 199 14.72 7.76 -4.20
N SER A 200 15.14 6.50 -4.23
CA SER A 200 15.20 5.74 -5.49
C SER A 200 13.82 5.60 -6.16
N MET A 201 12.76 5.39 -5.39
CA MET A 201 11.39 5.35 -5.95
C MET A 201 10.99 6.72 -6.52
N ILE A 202 11.30 7.79 -5.80
CA ILE A 202 11.02 9.17 -6.21
C ILE A 202 11.76 9.49 -7.51
N GLU A 203 13.07 9.25 -7.58
CA GLU A 203 13.88 9.50 -8.77
C GLU A 203 13.41 8.67 -9.96
N THR A 204 13.01 7.41 -9.73
CA THR A 204 12.44 6.55 -10.78
C THR A 204 11.14 7.16 -11.31
N ALA A 205 10.24 7.61 -10.43
CA ALA A 205 9.00 8.27 -10.83
C ALA A 205 9.25 9.61 -11.59
N ILE A 206 10.25 10.40 -11.19
CA ILE A 206 10.69 11.61 -11.93
C ILE A 206 11.13 11.23 -13.35
N GLN A 207 11.98 10.22 -13.47
CA GLN A 207 12.52 9.77 -14.76
C GLN A 207 11.41 9.25 -15.70
N GLN A 208 10.35 8.68 -15.13
CA GLN A 208 9.14 8.26 -15.84
C GLN A 208 8.15 9.41 -16.11
N ASN A 209 8.54 10.66 -15.85
CA ASN A 209 7.72 11.87 -16.06
C ASN A 209 6.40 11.88 -15.27
N CYS A 210 6.38 11.27 -14.08
CA CYS A 210 5.20 11.35 -13.22
C CYS A 210 4.97 12.80 -12.76
N GLN A 211 3.71 13.23 -12.76
CA GLN A 211 3.28 14.56 -12.29
C GLN A 211 2.99 14.58 -10.80
N LEU A 212 2.78 13.42 -10.19
CA LEU A 212 2.45 13.27 -8.77
C LEU A 212 3.08 11.98 -8.23
N ILE A 213 3.78 12.09 -7.09
CA ILE A 213 4.22 10.95 -6.29
C ILE A 213 3.49 11.03 -4.95
N TYR A 214 2.87 9.94 -4.53
CA TYR A 214 2.22 9.86 -3.23
C TYR A 214 2.39 8.51 -2.55
N LEU A 215 2.06 8.50 -1.26
CA LEU A 215 1.87 7.32 -0.46
C LEU A 215 0.65 7.50 0.45
N VAL A 216 0.18 6.40 1.02
CA VAL A 216 -0.90 6.39 2.01
C VAL A 216 -0.36 5.78 3.29
N THR A 217 -0.61 6.41 4.44
CA THR A 217 -0.15 5.91 5.75
C THR A 217 -1.22 6.15 6.80
N ASP A 218 -1.25 5.32 7.85
CA ASP A 218 -2.18 5.50 8.96
C ASP A 218 -1.82 6.79 9.71
N GLU A 219 -2.82 7.60 10.03
CA GLU A 219 -2.66 8.83 10.80
C GLU A 219 -2.29 8.57 12.26
N GLU A 220 -2.50 7.37 12.79
CA GLU A 220 -2.06 7.00 14.14
C GLU A 220 -0.65 6.40 14.15
N ASP A 221 -0.07 6.08 12.98
CA ASP A 221 1.28 5.53 12.88
C ASP A 221 2.36 6.62 12.85
N THR A 222 3.52 6.28 13.40
CA THR A 222 4.74 7.09 13.44
C THR A 222 5.43 7.22 12.08
N ALA A 223 5.13 6.35 11.11
CA ALA A 223 5.71 6.41 9.76
C ALA A 223 5.44 7.76 9.07
N LYS A 224 4.29 8.39 9.32
CA LYS A 224 3.94 9.72 8.79
C LYS A 224 4.97 10.80 9.14
N ASP A 225 5.55 10.75 10.34
CA ASP A 225 6.53 11.75 10.79
C ASP A 225 7.84 11.62 10.01
N MET A 226 8.21 10.39 9.62
CA MET A 226 9.33 10.14 8.73
C MET A 226 9.03 10.71 7.34
N TYR A 227 7.87 10.40 6.76
CA TYR A 227 7.51 10.90 5.43
C TYR A 227 7.50 12.44 5.38
N GLN A 228 6.96 13.09 6.41
CA GLN A 228 6.96 14.55 6.51
C GLN A 228 8.38 15.15 6.52
N LYS A 229 9.31 14.54 7.27
CA LYS A 229 10.72 14.97 7.28
C LYS A 229 11.42 14.78 5.94
N LEU A 230 10.94 13.84 5.12
CA LEU A 230 11.47 13.56 3.79
C LEU A 230 10.81 14.42 2.70
N GLY A 231 9.94 15.37 3.03
CA GLY A 231 9.33 16.27 2.06
C GLY A 231 7.94 15.85 1.56
N PHE A 232 7.32 14.86 2.21
CA PHE A 232 5.93 14.54 1.94
C PHE A 232 4.98 15.43 2.74
N HIS A 233 3.88 15.88 2.13
CA HIS A 233 2.85 16.68 2.78
C HIS A 233 1.47 16.08 2.57
N LYS A 234 0.63 16.11 3.62
CA LYS A 234 -0.73 15.58 3.55
C LYS A 234 -1.59 16.45 2.64
N ILE A 235 -2.20 15.84 1.62
CA ILE A 235 -3.07 16.53 0.64
C ILE A 235 -4.52 16.05 0.69
N ALA A 236 -4.77 14.87 1.26
CA ALA A 236 -6.10 14.30 1.41
C ALA A 236 -6.13 13.29 2.55
N GLN A 237 -7.32 12.74 2.79
CA GLN A 237 -7.55 11.67 3.75
C GLN A 237 -8.50 10.65 3.15
N ARG A 238 -8.26 9.39 3.47
CA ARG A 238 -9.11 8.24 3.20
C ARG A 238 -9.55 7.67 4.55
N THR A 239 -10.79 7.23 4.64
CA THR A 239 -11.33 6.58 5.84
C THR A 239 -11.53 5.11 5.55
N ASP A 240 -10.90 4.27 6.36
CA ASP A 240 -11.06 2.83 6.32
C ASP A 240 -12.02 2.44 7.46
N TYR A 241 -13.09 1.71 7.12
CA TYR A 241 -14.02 1.13 8.09
C TYR A 241 -13.86 -0.37 8.08
N PHE A 242 -13.70 -0.97 9.26
CA PHE A 242 -13.46 -2.39 9.39
C PHE A 242 -14.48 -3.04 10.33
N PHE A 243 -15.09 -4.12 9.87
CA PHE A 243 -16.08 -4.89 10.62
C PHE A 243 -15.71 -6.36 10.60
N LYS A 244 -15.85 -7.03 11.75
CA LYS A 244 -15.77 -8.49 11.84
C LYS A 244 -17.17 -9.06 12.03
N ARG A 245 -17.43 -10.22 11.44
CA ARG A 245 -18.68 -10.94 11.71
C ARG A 245 -18.68 -11.33 13.21
N PRO A 246 -19.77 -11.03 13.95
CA PRO A 246 -19.90 -11.43 15.35
C PRO A 246 -19.96 -12.95 15.53
#